data_AF-A0A8T4NSN5-F1
#
_entry.id   AF-A0A8T4NSN5-F1
#
_cell.length_a   1.000
_cell.length_b   1.000
_cell.length_c   1.000
_cell.angle_alpha   90.00
_cell.angle_beta   90.00
_cell.angle_gamma   90.00
#
_symmetry.space_group_name_H-M   'P 1'
#
loop_
_entity.id
_entity.type
_entity.pdbx_description
1 polymer ?
#
loop_
_entity_poly.entity_id
_entity_poly.type
_entity_poly.pdbx_seq_one_letter_code
_entity_poly.pdbx_strand_id
1 'polypeptide(L)' 'MKILVFIVFFLLMGGFYIISEKSIPLNNENNVREFFELYGEWFSTILGNTENISGNAVKMQWIPER' A
#
# COMPACT_ATOMS: atom_id res chain seq x y z
N MET A 1 -9.09 17.52 4.84
CA MET A 1 -9.38 17.31 3.40
C MET A 1 -8.13 17.03 2.57
N LYS A 2 -7.06 17.84 2.64
CA LYS A 2 -5.84 17.66 1.82
C LYS A 2 -5.15 16.29 1.98
N ILE A 3 -5.08 15.77 3.20
CA ILE A 3 -4.46 14.46 3.49
C ILE A 3 -5.27 13.31 2.88
N LEU A 4 -6.61 13.37 2.93
CA LEU A 4 -7.45 12.34 2.29
C LEU A 4 -7.22 12.30 0.78
N VAL A 5 -7.08 13.46 0.14
CA VAL A 5 -6.74 13.54 -1.29
C VAL A 5 -5.39 12.88 -1.56
N PHE A 6 -4.38 13.15 -0.73
CA PHE A 6 -3.06 12.51 -0.87
C PHE A 6 -3.14 10.98 -0.74
N ILE A 7 -3.91 10.49 0.23
CA ILE A 7 -4.13 9.04 0.41
C ILE A 7 -4.81 8.44 -0.82
N VAL A 8 -5.85 9.09 -1.36
CA VAL A 8 -6.51 8.60 -2.58
C VAL A 8 -5.55 8.59 -3.76
N PHE A 9 -4.76 9.65 -3.97
CA PHE A 9 -3.76 9.68 -5.03
C PHE A 9 -2.70 8.59 -4.87
N PHE A 10 -2.24 8.35 -3.64
CA PHE A 10 -1.29 7.29 -3.34
C PHE A 10 -1.85 5.90 -3.67
N LEU A 11 -3.11 5.62 -3.29
CA LEU A 11 -3.79 4.37 -3.61
C LEU A 11 -3.97 4.17 -5.11
N LEU A 12 -4.38 5.23 -5.83
CA LEU A 12 -4.50 5.20 -7.30
C LEU A 12 -3.15 4.93 -7.97
N MET A 13 -2.07 5.57 -7.51
CA MET A 13 -0.72 5.31 -8.02
C MET A 13 -0.30 3.85 -7.80
N GLY A 14 -0.60 3.27 -6.64
CA GLY A 14 -0.37 1.84 -6.39
C GLY A 14 -1.12 0.95 -7.39
N GLY A 15 -2.39 1.27 -7.65
CA GLY A 15 -3.20 0.54 -8.62
C GLY A 15 -2.62 0.60 -10.03
N PHE A 16 -2.28 1.81 -10.50
CA PHE A 16 -1.66 1.99 -11.81
C PHE A 16 -0.29 1.33 -11.93
N TYR A 17 0.51 1.36 -10.86
CA TYR A 17 1.79 0.67 -10.81
C TYR A 17 1.63 -0.83 -11.02
N ILE A 18 0.70 -1.47 -10.30
CA ILE A 18 0.44 -2.91 -10.45
C ILE A 18 -0.03 -3.26 -11.86
N ILE A 19 -0.99 -2.49 -12.39
CA ILE A 19 -1.50 -2.69 -13.76
C ILE A 19 -0.36 -2.57 -14.79
N SER A 20 0.50 -1.56 -14.65
CA SER A 20 1.62 -1.31 -15.56
C SER A 20 2.70 -2.38 -15.46
N GLU A 21 3.12 -2.73 -14.26
CA GLU A 21 4.24 -3.65 -14.00
C GLU A 21 3.88 -5.09 -14.38
N LYS A 22 2.65 -5.51 -14.08
CA LYS A 22 2.16 -6.86 -14.38
C LYS A 22 1.48 -6.95 -15.75
N SER A 23 1.36 -5.83 -16.46
CA SER A 23 0.72 -5.73 -17.78
C SER A 23 -0.68 -6.36 -17.81
N ILE A 24 -1.46 -6.21 -16.73
CA ILE A 24 -2.76 -6.87 -16.55
C ILE A 24 -3.82 -6.10 -17.34
N PRO A 25 -4.37 -6.66 -18.43
CA PRO A 25 -5.43 -6.00 -19.16
C PRO A 25 -6.76 -6.22 -18.42
N LEU A 26 -7.36 -5.14 -17.90
CA LEU A 26 -8.61 -5.19 -17.12
C LEU A 26 -9.87 -5.39 -17.99
N ASN A 27 -9.76 -6.12 -19.11
CA ASN A 27 -10.82 -6.30 -20.10
C ASN A 27 -11.65 -7.57 -19.89
N ASN A 28 -11.27 -8.43 -18.94
CA ASN A 28 -12.02 -9.63 -18.59
C ASN A 28 -12.02 -9.84 -17.07
N GLU A 29 -12.99 -10.64 -16.60
CA GLU A 29 -13.23 -10.85 -15.16
C GLU A 29 -12.07 -11.54 -14.44
N ASN A 30 -11.34 -12.42 -15.12
CA ASN A 30 -10.20 -13.13 -14.53
C ASN A 30 -9.05 -12.16 -14.20
N ASN A 31 -8.74 -11.27 -15.12
CA ASN A 31 -7.70 -10.27 -14.95
C ASN A 31 -8.07 -9.22 -13.90
N VAL A 32 -9.36 -8.90 -13.79
CA VAL A 32 -9.87 -8.04 -12.71
C VAL A 32 -9.69 -8.72 -11.36
N ARG A 33 -9.98 -10.02 -11.26
CA ARG A 33 -9.75 -10.79 -10.03
C ARG A 33 -8.28 -10.84 -9.65
N GLU A 34 -7.40 -11.15 -10.61
CA GLU A 34 -5.95 -11.15 -10.42
C GLU A 34 -5.45 -9.78 -9.93
N PHE A 35 -5.94 -8.69 -10.52
CA PHE A 35 -5.63 -7.35 -10.06
C PHE A 35 -6.04 -7.12 -8.60
N PHE A 36 -7.25 -7.51 -8.19
CA PHE A 36 -7.69 -7.32 -6.81
C PHE A 36 -6.88 -8.13 -5.80
N GLU A 37 -6.47 -9.36 -6.16
CA GLU A 37 -5.60 -10.19 -5.32
C GLU A 37 -4.23 -9.52 -5.13
N LEU A 38 -3.59 -9.09 -6.22
CA LEU A 38 -2.29 -8.41 -6.18
C LEU A 38 -2.36 -7.06 -5.47
N TYR A 39 -3.42 -6.29 -5.71
CA TYR A 39 -3.64 -5.00 -5.06
C TYR A 39 -3.87 -5.17 -3.55
N GLY A 40 -4.60 -6.21 -3.14
CA GLY A 40 -4.80 -6.55 -1.73
C GLY A 40 -3.50 -6.96 -1.03
N GLU A 41 -2.68 -7.78 -1.68
CA GLU A 41 -1.36 -8.19 -1.16
C GLU A 41 -0.41 -6.99 -1.00
N TRP A 42 -0.36 -6.12 -2.01
CA TRP A 42 0.40 -4.87 -1.96
C TRP A 42 -0.07 -3.99 -0.79
N PHE A 43 -1.38 -3.80 -0.64
CA PHE A 43 -1.94 -2.97 0.42
C PHE A 43 -1.63 -3.54 1.82
N SER A 44 -1.73 -4.86 1.99
CA SER A 44 -1.35 -5.56 3.22
C SER A 44 0.12 -5.32 3.58
N THR A 45 1.01 -5.38 2.58
CA THR A 45 2.44 -5.09 2.76
C THR A 45 2.68 -3.66 3.23
N ILE A 46 1.94 -2.68 2.68
CA ILE A 46 2.04 -1.28 3.13
C ILE A 46 1.60 -1.12 4.59
N LEU A 47 0.49 -1.74 4.98
CA LEU A 47 0.02 -1.71 6.36
C LEU A 47 1.05 -2.35 7.31
N GLY A 48 1.57 -3.52 6.97
CA GLY A 48 2.61 -4.18 7.77
C GLY A 48 3.89 -3.37 7.89
N ASN A 49 4.33 -2.71 6.82
CA ASN A 49 5.48 -1.80 6.87
C ASN A 49 5.20 -0.56 7.73
N THR A 50 3.98 -0.03 7.68
CA THR A 50 3.58 1.13 8.50
C THR A 50 3.53 0.77 9.98
N GLU A 51 3.02 -0.42 10.31
CA GLU A 51 3.04 -0.97 11.67
C GLU A 51 4.48 -1.15 12.16
N ASN A 52 5.36 -1.73 11.34
CA ASN A 52 6.77 -1.90 11.68
C ASN A 52 7.49 -0.56 11.91
N ILE A 53 7.25 0.44 11.05
CA ILE A 53 7.85 1.78 11.20
C ILE A 53 7.34 2.46 12.47
N SER A 54 6.03 2.43 12.71
CA SER A 54 5.45 3.06 13.90
C SER A 54 5.88 2.34 15.18
N GLY A 55 5.92 1.01 15.19
CA GLY A 55 6.46 0.21 16.28
C GLY A 55 7.93 0.49 16.55
N ASN A 56 8.76 0.66 15.51
CA ASN A 56 10.15 1.04 15.65
C ASN A 56 10.32 2.47 16.18
N ALA A 57 9.53 3.43 15.68
CA ALA A 57 9.54 4.82 16.14
C ALA A 57 9.14 4.92 17.62
N VAL A 58 8.11 4.19 18.05
CA VAL A 58 7.69 4.11 19.46
C VAL A 58 8.78 3.47 20.33
N LYS A 59 9.39 2.37 19.86
CA LYS A 59 10.53 1.74 20.57
C LYS A 59 11.71 2.70 20.71
N MET A 60 12.06 3.46 19.67
CA MET A 60 13.11 4.47 19.72
C MET A 60 12.76 5.61 20.69
N GLN A 61 11.52 6.11 20.68
CA GLN A 61 11.04 7.13 21.63
C GLN A 61 11.06 6.66 23.08
N TRP A 62 10.86 5.36 23.31
CA TRP A 62 10.85 4.78 24.65
C TRP A 62 12.24 4.46 25.20
N ILE A 63 13.31 4.51 24.39
CA ILE A 63 14.68 4.37 24.91
C ILE A 63 14.96 5.61 25.77
N PRO A 64 15.08 5.47 27.11
CA PRO A 64 15.36 6.63 27.95
C PRO A 64 16.79 7.08 27.64
N GLU A 65 16.94 8.35 27.29
CA GLU A 65 18.26 9.00 27.26
C GLU A 65 18.83 8.90 28.68
N ARG A 66 20.00 8.26 28.82
CA ARG A 66 20.68 8.09 30.11
C ARG A 66 21.01 9.43 30.76
#